data_AF-A0A519KKM0-F1
#
_entry.id   AF-A0A519KKM0-F1
#
_cell.length_a   1.000
_cell.length_b   1.000
_cell.length_c   1.000
_cell.angle_alpha   90.00
_cell.angle_beta   90.00
_cell.angle_gamma   90.00
#
_symmetry.space_group_name_H-M   'P 1'
#
loop_
_entity.id
_entity.type
_entity.pdbx_description
1 polymer ?
#
loop_
_entity_poly.entity_id
_entity_poly.type
_entity_poly.pdbx_seq_one_letter_code
_entity_poly.pdbx_strand_id
1 'polypeptide(L)'
;GLIMLSLFTQSIFNASFGIYFPKFTGTIYEILSAPVSSLEIVLAYVGAAATKSAVLGLIILATAALFVPLQILHPVWMMAFLVLISVTFSLFGFIIGIWANGFEQLQMIPMLVVTPLTFLGGSFYSIDMLPHPWDKIALFNPVVYLISGFRWAFYGTSDVGVGYSLLATAGFFFICLAIVGWMFKTGYRLKQ
;
A
#
# COMPACT_ATOMS: atom_id res chain seq x y z
N GLY A 1 3.85 8.10 -11.39
CA GLY A 1 5.06 8.25 -10.54
C GLY A 1 4.75 8.82 -9.18
N LEU A 2 4.81 10.14 -9.03
CA LEU A 2 4.84 10.81 -7.72
C LEU A 2 3.65 10.47 -6.82
N ILE A 3 2.42 10.47 -7.36
CA ILE A 3 1.21 10.08 -6.60
C ILE A 3 1.37 8.69 -6.00
N MET A 4 1.84 7.71 -6.79
CA MET A 4 2.01 6.32 -6.34
C MET A 4 3.07 6.21 -5.25
N LEU A 5 4.22 6.88 -5.42
CA LEU A 5 5.28 6.89 -4.42
C LEU A 5 4.80 7.50 -3.10
N SER A 6 4.12 8.65 -3.14
CA SER A 6 3.55 9.28 -1.95
C SER A 6 2.50 8.40 -1.31
N LEU A 7 1.63 7.78 -2.09
CA LEU A 7 0.56 6.93 -1.60
C LEU A 7 1.11 5.66 -0.94
N PHE A 8 2.11 4.98 -1.53
CA PHE A 8 2.75 3.82 -0.91
C PHE A 8 3.44 4.18 0.40
N THR A 9 4.30 5.20 0.38
CA THR A 9 5.07 5.61 1.56
C THR A 9 4.16 6.04 2.69
N GLN A 10 3.13 6.86 2.40
CA GLN A 10 2.20 7.32 3.42
C GLN A 10 1.29 6.20 3.92
N SER A 11 0.79 5.31 3.05
CA SER A 11 -0.10 4.21 3.47
C SER A 11 0.62 3.26 4.43
N ILE A 12 1.87 2.91 4.11
CA ILE A 12 2.69 2.02 4.94
C ILE A 12 3.05 2.71 6.24
N PHE A 13 3.63 3.92 6.17
CA PHE A 13 4.14 4.60 7.35
C PHE A 13 3.03 4.89 8.35
N ASN A 14 1.89 5.44 7.90
CA ASN A 14 0.78 5.75 8.81
C ASN A 14 0.17 4.48 9.43
N ALA A 15 0.04 3.39 8.67
CA ALA A 15 -0.51 2.16 9.21
C ALA A 15 0.46 1.46 10.18
N SER A 16 1.75 1.39 9.84
CA SER A 16 2.78 0.81 10.70
C SER A 16 2.88 1.54 12.03
N PHE A 17 2.97 2.88 12.00
CA PHE A 17 3.03 3.69 13.22
C PHE A 17 1.74 3.63 14.02
N GLY A 18 0.58 3.58 13.35
CA GLY A 18 -0.73 3.55 14.00
C GLY A 18 -0.85 2.38 14.98
N ILE A 19 -0.46 1.17 14.60
CA ILE A 19 -0.53 -0.01 15.47
C ILE A 19 0.71 -0.19 16.36
N TYR A 20 1.88 0.25 15.90
CA TYR A 20 3.11 0.12 16.68
C TYR A 20 3.13 1.05 17.91
N PHE A 21 2.56 2.26 17.83
CA PHE A 21 2.63 3.20 18.93
C PHE A 21 1.90 2.71 20.20
N PRO A 22 0.64 2.22 20.13
CA PRO A 22 -0.01 1.56 21.28
C PRO A 22 0.74 0.35 21.81
N LYS A 23 1.41 -0.40 20.94
CA LYS A 23 2.27 -1.54 21.33
C LYS A 23 3.48 -1.05 22.11
N PHE A 24 4.14 0.01 21.65
CA PHE A 24 5.30 0.61 22.30
C PHE A 24 4.96 1.20 23.67
N THR A 25 3.80 1.83 23.81
CA THR A 25 3.33 2.41 25.08
C THR A 25 2.67 1.39 26.02
N GLY A 26 2.51 0.13 25.58
CA GLY A 26 1.81 -0.91 26.35
C GLY A 26 0.29 -0.73 26.45
N THR A 27 -0.30 0.23 25.75
CA THR A 27 -1.75 0.46 25.73
C THR A 27 -2.49 -0.46 24.75
N ILE A 28 -1.76 -1.27 23.98
CA ILE A 28 -2.37 -2.28 23.11
C ILE A 28 -3.24 -3.30 23.87
N TYR A 29 -2.94 -3.53 25.15
CA TYR A 29 -3.75 -4.38 26.03
C TYR A 29 -5.14 -3.83 26.28
N GLU A 30 -5.33 -2.51 26.29
CA GLU A 30 -6.66 -1.89 26.41
C GLU A 30 -7.52 -2.20 25.18
N ILE A 31 -6.90 -2.19 23.99
CA ILE A 31 -7.55 -2.51 22.73
C ILE A 31 -7.89 -4.00 22.65
N LEU A 32 -6.99 -4.87 23.14
CA LEU A 32 -7.18 -6.32 23.13
C LEU A 32 -8.11 -6.83 24.24
N SER A 33 -8.31 -6.06 25.32
CA SER A 33 -9.23 -6.38 26.42
C SER A 33 -10.64 -5.83 26.21
N ALA A 34 -10.77 -4.77 25.40
CA ALA A 34 -12.07 -4.32 24.93
C ALA A 34 -12.75 -5.42 24.09
N PRO A 35 -14.09 -5.56 24.13
CA PRO A 35 -14.85 -6.55 23.36
C PRO A 35 -14.94 -6.16 21.88
N VAL A 36 -13.79 -5.88 21.25
CA VAL A 36 -13.66 -5.41 19.86
C VAL A 36 -13.13 -6.58 19.03
N SER A 37 -13.80 -6.86 17.92
CA SER A 37 -13.38 -7.90 16.99
C SER A 37 -12.08 -7.51 16.28
N SER A 38 -11.29 -8.50 15.88
CA SER A 38 -10.06 -8.25 15.11
C SER A 38 -10.34 -7.49 13.81
N LEU A 39 -11.51 -7.70 13.20
CA LEU A 39 -11.93 -6.99 11.99
C LEU A 39 -12.17 -5.50 12.24
N GLU A 40 -12.78 -5.14 13.37
CA GLU A 40 -12.98 -3.73 13.74
C GLU A 40 -11.64 -3.03 14.01
N ILE A 41 -10.69 -3.69 14.66
CA ILE A 41 -9.34 -3.14 14.87
C ILE A 41 -8.66 -2.88 13.52
N VAL A 42 -8.69 -3.87 12.62
CA VAL A 42 -8.10 -3.73 11.29
C VAL A 42 -8.78 -2.62 10.52
N LEU A 43 -10.12 -2.58 10.49
CA LEU A 43 -10.88 -1.52 9.81
C LEU A 43 -10.57 -0.14 10.37
N ALA A 44 -10.42 0.01 11.69
CA ALA A 44 -10.11 1.29 12.31
C ALA A 44 -8.71 1.79 11.91
N TYR A 45 -7.67 0.98 12.11
CA TYR A 45 -6.29 1.38 11.83
C TYR A 45 -5.98 1.47 10.33
N VAL A 46 -6.34 0.44 9.57
CA VAL A 46 -6.12 0.40 8.13
C VAL A 46 -7.02 1.41 7.43
N GLY A 47 -8.28 1.53 7.84
CA GLY A 47 -9.22 2.51 7.27
C GLY A 47 -8.77 3.95 7.51
N ALA A 48 -8.29 4.27 8.71
CA ALA A 48 -7.73 5.59 8.99
C ALA A 48 -6.49 5.90 8.13
N ALA A 49 -5.55 4.95 8.03
CA ALA A 49 -4.33 5.11 7.24
C ALA A 49 -4.63 5.20 5.73
N ALA A 50 -5.52 4.35 5.22
CA ALA A 50 -5.93 4.31 3.82
C ALA A 50 -6.68 5.59 3.43
N THR A 51 -7.62 6.05 4.26
CA THR A 51 -8.38 7.29 4.00
C THR A 51 -7.44 8.49 3.94
N LYS A 52 -6.53 8.64 4.91
CA LYS A 52 -5.54 9.72 4.92
C LYS A 52 -4.68 9.70 3.66
N SER A 53 -4.22 8.52 3.26
CA SER A 53 -3.33 8.36 2.10
C SER A 53 -4.07 8.56 0.78
N ALA A 54 -5.33 8.15 0.69
CA ALA A 54 -6.21 8.40 -0.44
C ALA A 54 -6.49 9.90 -0.62
N VAL A 55 -6.82 10.60 0.47
CA VAL A 55 -7.00 12.06 0.47
C VAL A 55 -5.73 12.76 0.00
N LEU A 56 -4.57 12.34 0.48
CA LEU A 56 -3.29 12.90 0.05
C LEU A 56 -3.02 12.65 -1.44
N GLY A 57 -3.32 11.46 -1.96
CA GLY A 57 -3.24 11.16 -3.40
C GLY A 57 -4.17 12.04 -4.25
N LEU A 58 -5.40 12.27 -3.78
CA LEU A 58 -6.36 13.16 -4.42
C LEU A 58 -5.91 14.62 -4.40
N ILE A 59 -5.32 15.10 -3.30
CA ILE A 59 -4.76 16.46 -3.21
C ILE A 59 -3.60 16.63 -4.20
N ILE A 60 -2.72 15.64 -4.32
CA ILE A 60 -1.63 15.69 -5.31
C ILE A 60 -2.20 15.72 -6.73
N LEU A 61 -3.23 14.92 -7.01
CA LEU A 61 -3.88 14.90 -8.32
C LEU A 61 -4.57 16.24 -8.64
N ALA A 62 -5.28 16.82 -7.68
CA ALA A 62 -5.96 18.10 -7.82
C ALA A 62 -4.96 19.24 -8.05
N THR A 63 -3.86 19.26 -7.31
CA THR A 63 -2.80 20.27 -7.52
C THR A 63 -2.11 20.07 -8.86
N ALA A 64 -1.80 18.84 -9.27
CA ALA A 64 -1.22 18.56 -10.58
C ALA A 64 -2.14 18.98 -11.74
N ALA A 65 -3.45 18.83 -11.60
CA ALA A 65 -4.43 19.25 -12.60
C ALA A 65 -4.48 20.77 -12.83
N LEU A 66 -4.03 21.57 -11.85
CA LEU A 66 -3.91 23.03 -12.01
C LEU A 66 -2.68 23.44 -12.84
N PHE A 67 -1.60 22.64 -12.79
CA PHE A 67 -0.35 22.96 -13.48
C PHE A 67 -0.23 22.31 -14.86
N VAL A 68 -0.89 21.17 -15.09
CA VAL A 68 -0.80 20.39 -16.33
C VAL A 68 -2.20 19.97 -16.78
N PRO A 69 -2.54 20.05 -18.08
CA PRO A 69 -3.80 19.52 -18.59
C PRO A 69 -3.84 18.00 -18.42
N LEU A 70 -4.47 17.53 -17.35
CA LEU A 70 -4.67 16.12 -17.06
C LEU A 70 -6.00 15.64 -17.65
N GLN A 71 -5.93 14.65 -18.54
CA GLN A 71 -7.11 13.92 -18.98
C GLN A 71 -7.17 12.58 -18.23
N ILE A 72 -8.27 12.36 -17.52
CA ILE A 72 -8.54 11.08 -16.84
C ILE A 72 -9.51 10.31 -17.72
N LEU A 73 -9.01 9.30 -18.43
CA LEU A 73 -9.82 8.47 -19.33
C LEU A 73 -10.83 7.61 -18.56
N HIS A 74 -10.45 7.08 -17.40
CA HIS A 74 -11.29 6.17 -16.62
C HIS A 74 -11.36 6.57 -15.13
N PRO A 75 -12.16 7.58 -14.76
CA PRO A 75 -12.19 8.13 -13.40
C PRO A 75 -12.67 7.13 -12.34
N VAL A 76 -13.63 6.26 -12.67
CA VAL A 76 -14.12 5.22 -11.74
C VAL A 76 -13.02 4.21 -11.43
N TRP A 77 -12.28 3.76 -12.45
CA TRP A 77 -11.16 2.82 -12.28
C TRP A 77 -9.99 3.47 -11.56
N MET A 78 -9.70 4.74 -11.83
CA MET A 78 -8.70 5.50 -11.08
C MET A 78 -9.01 5.48 -9.58
N MET A 79 -10.25 5.80 -9.20
CA MET A 79 -10.68 5.77 -7.79
C MET A 79 -10.62 4.36 -7.19
N ALA A 80 -11.06 3.35 -7.94
CA ALA A 80 -11.01 1.96 -7.49
C ALA A 80 -9.57 1.50 -7.23
N PHE A 81 -8.65 1.76 -8.15
CA PHE A 81 -7.23 1.46 -7.97
C PHE A 81 -6.64 2.26 -6.80
N LEU A 82 -6.93 3.56 -6.70
CA LEU A 82 -6.44 4.41 -5.62
C LEU A 82 -6.84 3.85 -4.25
N VAL A 83 -8.11 3.51 -4.07
CA VAL A 83 -8.61 2.90 -2.83
C VAL A 83 -7.97 1.53 -2.60
N LEU A 84 -8.01 0.65 -3.58
CA LEU A 84 -7.48 -0.71 -3.46
C LEU A 84 -5.99 -0.71 -3.09
N ILE A 85 -5.20 0.14 -3.75
CA ILE A 85 -3.78 0.34 -3.46
C ILE A 85 -3.59 0.86 -2.03
N SER A 86 -4.33 1.93 -1.65
CA SER A 86 -4.19 2.54 -0.33
C SER A 86 -4.47 1.54 0.80
N VAL A 87 -5.55 0.76 0.68
CA VAL A 87 -5.91 -0.26 1.67
C VAL A 87 -4.88 -1.38 1.69
N THR A 88 -4.42 -1.86 0.53
CA THR A 88 -3.44 -2.95 0.45
C THR A 88 -2.11 -2.58 1.10
N PHE A 89 -1.59 -1.39 0.81
CA PHE A 89 -0.35 -0.92 1.42
C PHE A 89 -0.50 -0.52 2.88
N SER A 90 -1.69 -0.06 3.30
CA SER A 90 -1.98 0.11 4.71
C SER A 90 -2.07 -1.22 5.46
N LEU A 91 -2.62 -2.29 4.86
CA LEU A 91 -2.55 -3.63 5.45
C LEU A 91 -1.10 -4.11 5.57
N PHE A 92 -0.28 -3.88 4.53
CA PHE A 92 1.14 -4.22 4.56
C PHE A 92 1.88 -3.44 5.67
N GLY A 93 1.64 -2.14 5.80
CA GLY A 93 2.17 -1.35 6.91
C GLY A 93 1.69 -1.85 8.27
N PHE A 94 0.42 -2.20 8.39
CA PHE A 94 -0.14 -2.75 9.62
C PHE A 94 0.58 -4.05 10.05
N ILE A 95 0.88 -4.95 9.10
CA ILE A 95 1.70 -6.15 9.36
C ILE A 95 3.09 -5.77 9.89
N ILE A 96 3.74 -4.79 9.25
CA ILE A 96 5.05 -4.28 9.69
C ILE A 96 4.97 -3.71 11.10
N GLY A 97 3.92 -2.96 11.43
CA GLY A 97 3.72 -2.37 12.75
C GLY A 97 3.56 -3.42 13.85
N ILE A 98 2.81 -4.51 13.60
CA ILE A 98 2.71 -5.62 14.55
C ILE A 98 4.03 -6.37 14.67
N TRP A 99 4.71 -6.59 13.53
CA TRP A 99 5.98 -7.29 13.50
C TRP A 99 7.11 -6.49 14.18
N ALA A 100 7.20 -5.18 14.00
CA ALA A 100 8.33 -4.39 14.49
C ALA A 100 8.48 -4.46 16.02
N ASN A 101 9.72 -4.56 16.48
CA ASN A 101 10.10 -4.46 17.90
C ASN A 101 10.69 -3.09 18.25
N GLY A 102 11.19 -2.35 17.24
CA GLY A 102 11.82 -1.04 17.41
C GLY A 102 11.41 -0.08 16.29
N PHE A 103 11.53 1.23 16.54
CA PHE A 103 11.33 2.27 15.53
C PHE A 103 12.28 2.12 14.33
N GLU A 104 13.50 1.63 14.56
CA GLU A 104 14.47 1.33 13.49
C GLU A 104 13.92 0.32 12.50
N GLN A 105 13.37 -0.80 12.98
CA GLN A 105 12.77 -1.85 12.14
C GLN A 105 11.56 -1.32 11.37
N LEU A 106 10.79 -0.44 12.00
CA LEU A 106 9.61 0.18 11.40
C LEU A 106 9.97 1.09 10.22
N GLN A 107 11.10 1.80 10.29
CA GLN A 107 11.58 2.65 9.20
C GLN A 107 12.46 1.92 8.18
N MET A 108 13.15 0.85 8.59
CA MET A 108 14.04 0.08 7.73
C MET A 108 13.28 -0.56 6.56
N ILE A 109 12.09 -1.14 6.80
CA ILE A 109 11.34 -1.83 5.73
C ILE A 109 10.87 -0.86 4.63
N PRO A 110 10.24 0.29 4.94
CA PRO A 110 9.91 1.30 3.93
C PRO A 110 11.10 1.78 3.10
N MET A 111 12.25 2.04 3.74
CA MET A 111 13.41 2.58 3.04
C MET A 111 14.17 1.53 2.24
N LEU A 112 14.45 0.37 2.84
CA LEU A 112 15.32 -0.65 2.24
C LEU A 112 14.58 -1.59 1.28
N VAL A 113 13.26 -1.74 1.42
CA VAL A 113 12.47 -2.67 0.61
C VAL A 113 11.46 -1.93 -0.27
N VAL A 114 10.59 -1.12 0.33
CA VAL A 114 9.47 -0.52 -0.42
C VAL A 114 9.96 0.51 -1.44
N THR A 115 10.92 1.34 -1.06
CA THR A 115 11.48 2.37 -1.95
C THR A 115 12.11 1.73 -3.20
N PRO A 116 13.07 0.79 -3.10
CA PRO A 116 13.64 0.16 -4.30
C PRO A 116 12.60 -0.65 -5.08
N LEU A 117 11.64 -1.32 -4.43
CA LEU A 117 10.53 -1.99 -5.14
C LEU A 117 9.65 -0.99 -5.91
N THR A 118 9.44 0.21 -5.38
CA THR A 118 8.64 1.24 -6.07
C THR A 118 9.38 1.78 -7.29
N PHE A 119 10.69 1.98 -7.17
CA PHE A 119 11.51 2.41 -8.31
C PHE A 119 11.65 1.31 -9.35
N LEU A 120 11.90 0.06 -8.95
CA LEU A 120 11.93 -1.11 -9.84
C LEU A 120 10.55 -1.42 -10.44
N GLY A 121 9.48 -0.93 -9.80
CA GLY A 121 8.09 -1.15 -10.18
C GLY A 121 7.60 -0.37 -11.41
N GLY A 122 8.45 0.36 -12.13
CA GLY A 122 8.01 1.18 -13.26
C GLY A 122 7.17 2.40 -12.85
N SER A 123 7.39 2.96 -11.65
CA SER A 123 6.65 4.14 -11.18
C SER A 123 6.93 5.40 -12.02
N PHE A 124 8.15 5.53 -12.52
CA PHE A 124 8.63 6.68 -13.30
C PHE A 124 8.98 6.34 -14.75
N TYR A 125 9.03 5.07 -15.11
CA TYR A 125 9.40 4.58 -16.44
C TYR A 125 8.51 3.39 -16.82
N SER A 126 8.42 3.07 -18.12
CA SER A 126 7.74 1.85 -18.58
C SER A 126 8.69 0.66 -18.47
N ILE A 127 8.14 -0.51 -18.14
CA ILE A 127 8.91 -1.75 -17.96
C ILE A 127 9.70 -2.09 -19.23
N ASP A 128 9.15 -1.79 -20.41
CA ASP A 128 9.75 -2.08 -21.71
C ASP A 128 11.05 -1.28 -21.96
N MET A 129 11.33 -0.26 -21.14
CA MET A 129 12.57 0.51 -21.20
C MET A 129 13.73 -0.14 -20.43
N LEU A 130 13.48 -1.18 -19.63
CA LEU A 130 14.52 -1.88 -18.87
C LEU A 130 15.33 -2.84 -19.76
N PRO A 131 16.68 -2.81 -19.70
CA PRO A 131 17.49 -3.79 -20.40
C PRO A 131 17.35 -5.19 -19.77
N HIS A 132 17.49 -6.22 -20.59
CA HIS A 132 17.51 -7.60 -20.10
C HIS A 132 18.68 -7.79 -19.11
N PRO A 133 18.50 -8.41 -17.92
CA PRO A 133 17.35 -9.22 -17.46
C PRO A 133 16.34 -8.51 -16.54
N TRP A 134 16.46 -7.18 -16.37
CA TRP A 134 15.69 -6.43 -15.37
C TRP A 134 14.20 -6.33 -15.69
N ASP A 135 13.84 -6.40 -16.97
CA ASP A 135 12.46 -6.53 -17.47
C ASP A 135 11.73 -7.72 -16.81
N LYS A 136 12.34 -8.91 -16.80
CA LYS A 136 11.75 -10.11 -16.21
C LYS A 136 11.73 -10.08 -14.70
N ILE A 137 12.76 -9.52 -14.07
CA ILE A 137 12.84 -9.39 -12.61
C ILE A 137 11.76 -8.42 -12.12
N ALA A 138 11.53 -7.33 -12.85
CA ALA A 138 10.48 -6.38 -12.52
C ALA A 138 9.08 -7.02 -12.54
N LEU A 139 8.80 -7.94 -13.47
CA LEU A 139 7.50 -8.64 -13.52
C LEU A 139 7.21 -9.52 -12.29
N PHE A 140 8.20 -9.87 -11.47
CA PHE A 140 7.98 -10.56 -10.21
C PHE A 140 7.51 -9.63 -9.09
N ASN A 141 7.76 -8.32 -9.24
CA ASN A 141 7.39 -7.33 -8.26
C ASN A 141 5.89 -7.01 -8.35
N PRO A 142 5.09 -7.27 -7.30
CA PRO A 142 3.65 -6.98 -7.33
C PRO A 142 3.39 -5.50 -7.63
N VAL A 143 4.27 -4.60 -7.17
CA VAL A 143 4.15 -3.13 -7.32
C VAL A 143 4.03 -2.70 -8.79
N VAL A 144 4.65 -3.44 -9.70
CA VAL A 144 4.52 -3.21 -11.15
C VAL A 144 3.07 -3.25 -11.61
N TYR A 145 2.32 -4.26 -11.16
CA TYR A 145 0.94 -4.48 -11.55
C TYR A 145 0.03 -3.37 -11.04
N LEU A 146 0.25 -2.90 -9.80
CA LEU A 146 -0.51 -1.79 -9.21
C LEU A 146 -0.26 -0.48 -9.97
N ILE A 147 1.00 -0.17 -10.28
CA ILE A 147 1.37 1.04 -11.01
C ILE A 147 0.82 1.02 -12.42
N SER A 148 0.96 -0.09 -13.12
CA SER A 148 0.47 -0.26 -14.50
C SER A 148 -1.06 -0.08 -14.58
N GLY A 149 -1.81 -0.66 -13.63
CA GLY A 149 -3.26 -0.49 -13.53
C GLY A 149 -3.70 0.95 -13.22
N PHE A 150 -3.00 1.63 -12.30
CA PHE A 150 -3.29 3.04 -12.03
C PHE A 150 -2.96 3.94 -13.23
N ARG A 151 -1.85 3.68 -13.93
CA ARG A 151 -1.42 4.44 -15.11
C ARG A 151 -2.38 4.29 -16.29
N TRP A 152 -2.93 3.08 -16.46
CA TRP A 152 -3.97 2.81 -17.45
C TRP A 152 -5.18 3.74 -17.31
N ALA A 153 -5.58 4.09 -16.09
CA ALA A 153 -6.72 4.96 -15.85
C ALA A 153 -6.55 6.39 -16.38
N PHE A 154 -5.31 6.82 -16.61
CA PHE A 154 -4.97 8.13 -17.19
C PHE A 154 -4.70 8.08 -18.69
N TYR A 155 -3.98 7.05 -19.17
CA TYR A 155 -3.48 7.02 -20.56
C TYR A 155 -4.17 6.01 -21.47
N GLY A 156 -5.03 5.12 -20.94
CA GLY A 156 -5.73 4.08 -21.71
C GLY A 156 -4.83 2.94 -22.20
N THR A 157 -3.51 3.09 -22.07
CA THR A 157 -2.48 2.09 -22.36
C THR A 157 -1.80 1.64 -21.07
N SER A 158 -1.48 0.35 -20.97
CA SER A 158 -0.84 -0.25 -19.81
C SER A 158 0.28 -1.19 -20.25
N ASP A 159 1.39 -1.23 -19.49
CA ASP A 159 2.50 -2.18 -19.76
C ASP A 159 2.05 -3.63 -19.53
N VAL A 160 0.97 -3.82 -18.76
CA VAL A 160 0.41 -5.13 -18.39
C VAL A 160 -1.10 -5.05 -18.51
N GLY A 161 -1.76 -6.09 -19.01
CA GLY A 161 -3.22 -6.09 -19.16
C GLY A 161 -3.95 -5.77 -17.85
N VAL A 162 -4.95 -4.88 -17.91
CA VAL A 162 -5.68 -4.36 -16.73
C VAL A 162 -6.24 -5.48 -15.86
N GLY A 163 -6.72 -6.57 -16.46
CA GLY A 163 -7.20 -7.74 -15.74
C GLY A 163 -6.12 -8.41 -14.87
N TYR A 164 -4.90 -8.56 -15.41
CA TYR A 164 -3.76 -9.08 -14.64
C TYR A 164 -3.33 -8.10 -13.55
N SER A 165 -3.34 -6.80 -13.84
CA SER A 165 -3.08 -5.77 -12.83
C SER A 165 -4.06 -5.82 -11.67
N LEU A 166 -5.35 -5.96 -11.95
CA LEU A 166 -6.40 -6.07 -10.95
C LEU A 166 -6.28 -7.37 -10.15
N LEU A 167 -6.06 -8.50 -10.82
CA LEU A 167 -5.89 -9.81 -10.18
C LEU A 167 -4.66 -9.85 -9.26
N ALA A 168 -3.52 -9.33 -9.72
CA ALA A 168 -2.31 -9.27 -8.91
C ALA A 168 -2.50 -8.35 -7.69
N THR A 169 -3.16 -7.20 -7.89
CA THR A 169 -3.46 -6.26 -6.79
C THR A 169 -4.41 -6.88 -5.76
N ALA A 170 -5.51 -7.49 -6.22
CA ALA A 170 -6.46 -8.16 -5.36
C ALA A 170 -5.83 -9.37 -4.65
N GLY A 171 -4.98 -10.13 -5.35
CA GLY A 171 -4.21 -11.22 -4.77
C GLY A 171 -3.32 -10.74 -3.63
N PHE A 172 -2.58 -9.65 -3.84
CA PHE A 172 -1.74 -9.05 -2.79
C PHE A 172 -2.58 -8.56 -1.61
N PHE A 173 -3.73 -7.92 -1.86
CA PHE A 173 -4.70 -7.53 -0.84
C PHE A 173 -5.16 -8.72 0.01
N PHE A 174 -5.61 -9.82 -0.61
CA PHE A 174 -6.09 -10.99 0.11
C PHE A 174 -4.97 -11.71 0.87
N ILE A 175 -3.74 -11.73 0.34
CA ILE A 175 -2.57 -12.26 1.04
C ILE A 175 -2.30 -11.44 2.31
N CYS A 176 -2.28 -10.11 2.21
CA CYS A 176 -2.10 -9.25 3.38
C CYS A 176 -3.23 -9.45 4.41
N LEU A 177 -4.48 -9.52 3.95
CA LEU A 177 -5.63 -9.78 4.82
C LEU A 177 -5.49 -11.13 5.56
N ALA A 178 -5.08 -12.18 4.85
CA ALA A 178 -4.87 -13.51 5.42
C ALA A 178 -3.75 -13.52 6.46
N ILE A 179 -2.63 -12.82 6.18
CA ILE A 179 -1.53 -12.68 7.14
C ILE A 179 -1.99 -11.95 8.41
N VAL A 180 -2.72 -10.83 8.26
CA VAL A 180 -3.27 -10.10 9.41
C VAL A 180 -4.21 -10.98 10.22
N GLY A 181 -5.13 -11.69 9.56
CA GLY A 181 -6.05 -12.62 10.23
C GLY A 181 -5.32 -13.75 10.95
N TRP A 182 -4.23 -14.27 10.37
CA TRP A 182 -3.38 -15.26 11.02
C TRP A 182 -2.68 -14.69 12.25
N MET A 183 -2.09 -13.49 12.18
CA MET A 183 -1.40 -12.83 13.30
C MET A 183 -2.32 -12.61 14.51
N PHE A 184 -3.57 -12.20 14.27
CA PHE A 184 -4.56 -12.07 15.35
C PHE A 184 -4.96 -13.44 15.93
N LYS A 185 -5.13 -14.47 15.09
CA LYS A 185 -5.51 -15.82 15.56
C LYS A 185 -4.42 -16.49 16.39
N THR A 186 -3.14 -16.35 16.02
CA THR A 186 -2.02 -16.87 16.80
C THR A 186 -1.64 -15.98 17.98
N GLY A 187 -2.12 -14.73 18.04
CA GLY A 187 -1.70 -13.74 19.03
C GLY A 187 -0.22 -13.34 18.88
N TYR A 188 0.35 -13.55 17.69
CA TYR A 188 1.77 -13.37 17.43
C TYR A 188 2.18 -11.91 17.69
N ARG A 189 3.08 -11.71 18.67
CA ARG A 189 3.60 -10.39 19.12
C ARG A 189 2.56 -9.38 19.62
N LEU A 190 1.32 -9.82 19.88
CA LEU A 190 0.23 -8.99 20.44
C LEU A 190 0.00 -9.22 21.94
N LYS A 191 0.45 -10.37 22.49
CA LYS A 191 0.25 -10.76 23.90
C LYS A 191 1.53 -10.80 24.74
N GLN A 192 2.60 -10.13 24.29
CA GLN A 192 3.90 -10.07 25.00
C GLN A 192 4.06 -8.78 25.77
#